data_AF-A0A917SW35-F1
#
_entry.id   AF-A0A917SW35-F1
#
_cell.length_a   1.000
_cell.length_b   1.000
_cell.length_c   1.000
_cell.angle_alpha   90.00
_cell.angle_beta   90.00
_cell.angle_gamma   90.00
#
_symmetry.space_group_name_H-M   'P 1'
#
loop_
_entity.id
_entity.type
_entity.pdbx_description
1 polymer ?
#
loop_
_entity_poly.entity_id
_entity_poly.type
_entity_poly.pdbx_seq_one_letter_code
_entity_poly.pdbx_strand_id
1 'polypeptide(L)'
;MPAHRAAPAVADRSRSAPGRLLDAAAPRVSLGDVVAERLREAILSDELKPGQPLREEDISERLRVSRGPVRDAFIILEREGLVSRESHRGAKVVELSLDDLGEVYSLRLSIEELAVRLAIRRGDAADLDAVDASLSDLRSGLRRRLTEQEAARLDVEFHDAIFRAAHHERLYASWRAIRMQVYWFLCSRNIANADWRVATVGGHQEILDLIRGGKERPATAAIRFHITSAYTRIINQLTAEDPAGPDAAEIVQVAKSFLLT
;
A
#
# COMPACT_ATOMS: atom_id res chain seq x y z
N MET A 1 -16.97 87.33 1.94
CA MET A 1 -15.49 87.48 2.00
C MET A 1 -15.13 87.67 3.48
N PRO A 2 -14.25 86.85 4.06
CA PRO A 2 -12.83 86.75 3.68
C PRO A 2 -12.35 85.31 3.39
N ALA A 3 -11.20 85.23 2.72
CA ALA A 3 -10.48 84.03 2.31
C ALA A 3 -9.45 83.61 3.36
N HIS A 4 -9.21 82.30 3.50
CA HIS A 4 -7.98 81.63 3.96
C HIS A 4 -8.32 80.14 4.12
N ARG A 5 -7.51 79.14 3.75
CA ARG A 5 -6.18 79.02 3.15
C ARG A 5 -6.06 77.52 2.82
N ALA A 6 -5.69 77.15 1.59
CA ALA A 6 -5.45 75.75 1.22
C ALA A 6 -4.12 75.25 1.81
N ALA A 7 -4.12 74.01 2.32
CA ALA A 7 -2.95 73.19 2.62
C ALA A 7 -3.41 71.71 2.78
N PRO A 8 -2.53 70.71 2.65
CA PRO A 8 -2.31 69.97 1.42
C PRO A 8 -2.91 68.55 1.46
N ALA A 9 -3.07 67.96 0.27
CA ALA A 9 -3.38 66.56 0.08
C ALA A 9 -2.31 65.69 0.76
N VAL A 10 -2.72 64.94 1.80
CA VAL A 10 -1.89 63.88 2.38
C VAL A 10 -1.93 62.72 1.38
N ALA A 11 -0.76 62.44 0.81
CA ALA A 11 -0.53 61.34 -0.12
C ALA A 11 -1.11 60.02 0.42
N ASP A 12 -1.92 59.40 -0.43
CA ASP A 12 -2.36 58.02 -0.33
C ASP A 12 -1.12 57.13 -0.22
N ARG A 13 -0.83 56.66 1.00
CA ARG A 13 0.17 55.62 1.20
C ARG A 13 -0.45 54.34 0.66
N SER A 14 -0.15 54.07 -0.61
CA SER A 14 -0.34 52.78 -1.26
C SER A 14 0.06 51.66 -0.31
N ARG A 15 -0.92 51.07 0.36
CA ARG A 15 -0.78 49.77 1.00
C ARG A 15 -0.66 48.77 -0.14
N SER A 16 0.56 48.42 -0.53
CA SER A 16 0.74 47.22 -1.36
C SER A 16 0.22 46.04 -0.54
N ALA A 17 -0.85 45.40 -1.03
CA ALA A 17 -1.34 44.17 -0.42
C ALA A 17 -0.21 43.15 -0.33
N PRO A 18 -0.03 42.43 0.79
CA PRO A 18 0.89 41.32 0.84
C PRO A 18 0.37 40.24 -0.12
N GLY A 19 1.15 39.93 -1.16
CA GLY A 19 0.85 38.81 -2.06
C GLY A 19 0.66 37.53 -1.25
N ARG A 20 -0.41 36.78 -1.54
CA ARG A 20 -0.72 35.54 -0.81
C ARG A 20 0.41 34.54 -1.03
N LEU A 21 0.99 34.05 0.05
CA LEU A 21 2.01 32.97 0.08
C LEU A 21 1.53 31.66 -0.58
N LEU A 22 0.26 31.59 -0.99
CA LEU A 22 -0.51 30.38 -1.29
C LEU A 22 -1.03 30.32 -2.72
N ASP A 23 -0.53 31.15 -3.64
CA ASP A 23 -0.86 31.01 -5.08
C ASP A 23 -0.02 29.90 -5.76
N ALA A 24 0.44 28.91 -4.99
CA ALA A 24 1.23 27.80 -5.50
C ALA A 24 0.33 26.72 -6.14
N ALA A 25 0.61 26.42 -7.41
CA ALA A 25 -0.08 25.40 -8.19
C ALA A 25 -0.04 24.01 -7.51
N ALA A 26 -1.11 23.24 -7.73
CA ALA A 26 -1.34 21.89 -7.21
C ALA A 26 -0.15 20.93 -7.43
N PRO A 27 0.05 19.91 -6.55
CA PRO A 27 1.20 19.03 -6.63
C PRO A 27 1.19 18.27 -7.96
N ARG A 28 2.20 18.55 -8.78
CA ARG A 28 2.62 17.67 -9.87
C ARG A 28 3.30 16.46 -9.23
N VAL A 29 3.21 15.29 -9.87
CA VAL A 29 4.03 14.12 -9.51
C VAL A 29 5.48 14.60 -9.39
N SER A 30 6.05 14.50 -8.18
CA SER A 30 7.37 15.02 -7.91
C SER A 30 8.43 14.08 -8.48
N LEU A 31 9.64 14.59 -8.68
CA LEU A 31 10.75 13.71 -9.08
C LEU A 31 11.04 12.67 -7.99
N GLY A 32 10.78 12.99 -6.71
CA GLY A 32 10.85 12.03 -5.60
C GLY A 32 9.85 10.89 -5.75
N ASP A 33 8.60 11.17 -6.15
CA ASP A 33 7.59 10.12 -6.41
C ASP A 33 8.02 9.20 -7.55
N VAL A 34 8.59 9.76 -8.62
CA VAL A 34 9.09 8.98 -9.77
C VAL A 34 10.27 8.09 -9.35
N VAL A 35 11.19 8.61 -8.54
CA VAL A 35 12.31 7.81 -8.01
C VAL A 35 11.80 6.73 -7.07
N ALA A 36 10.81 7.02 -6.22
CA ALA A 36 10.18 6.04 -5.34
C ALA A 36 9.55 4.89 -6.13
N GLU A 37 8.83 5.18 -7.22
CA GLU A 37 8.25 4.15 -8.09
C GLU A 37 9.31 3.24 -8.70
N ARG A 38 10.39 3.79 -9.24
CA ARG A 38 11.47 2.97 -9.82
C ARG A 38 12.16 2.08 -8.79
N LEU A 39 12.43 2.64 -7.60
CA LEU A 39 13.04 1.88 -6.52
C LEU A 39 12.08 0.82 -5.98
N ARG A 40 10.78 1.12 -5.90
CA ARG A 40 9.74 0.16 -5.55
C ARG A 40 9.72 -1.01 -6.52
N GLU A 41 9.65 -0.75 -7.83
CA GLU A 41 9.72 -1.78 -8.86
C GLU A 41 10.98 -2.65 -8.70
N ALA A 42 12.15 -2.02 -8.52
CA ALA A 42 13.42 -2.73 -8.36
C ALA A 42 13.50 -3.59 -7.08
N ILE A 43 12.91 -3.16 -5.97
CA ILE A 43 12.80 -3.97 -4.73
C ILE A 43 11.89 -5.18 -4.98
N LEU A 44 10.71 -4.93 -5.56
CA LEU A 44 9.68 -5.95 -5.78
C LEU A 44 10.05 -6.98 -6.85
N SER A 45 10.89 -6.61 -7.82
CA SER A 45 11.43 -7.50 -8.83
C SER A 45 12.72 -8.21 -8.39
N ASP A 46 13.14 -8.01 -7.13
CA ASP A 46 14.37 -8.57 -6.56
C ASP A 46 15.65 -8.10 -7.30
N GLU A 47 15.61 -6.94 -7.97
CA GLU A 47 16.82 -6.26 -8.48
C GLU A 47 17.59 -5.61 -7.33
N LEU A 48 16.87 -5.03 -6.37
CA LEU A 48 17.39 -4.59 -5.08
C LEU A 48 17.02 -5.65 -4.02
N LYS A 49 18.03 -6.31 -3.47
CA LYS A 49 17.85 -7.46 -2.57
C LYS A 49 17.40 -7.04 -1.17
N PRO A 50 16.67 -7.90 -0.43
CA PRO A 50 16.49 -7.74 1.01
C PRO A 50 17.82 -7.45 1.72
N GLY A 51 17.82 -6.50 2.66
CA GLY A 51 19.00 -6.12 3.43
C GLY A 51 20.04 -5.28 2.65
N GLN A 52 19.85 -5.10 1.34
CA GLN A 52 20.78 -4.35 0.50
C GLN A 52 20.86 -2.89 0.96
N PRO A 53 22.08 -2.36 1.23
CA PRO A 53 22.27 -0.95 1.51
C PRO A 53 21.91 -0.09 0.29
N LEU A 54 21.13 0.97 0.51
CA LEU A 54 20.73 1.95 -0.49
C LEU A 54 21.50 3.25 -0.24
N ARG A 55 22.53 3.49 -1.06
CA ARG A 55 23.32 4.73 -1.00
C ARG A 55 22.70 5.80 -1.88
N GLU A 56 22.49 6.98 -1.31
CA GLU A 56 21.94 8.13 -2.03
C GLU A 56 22.77 8.48 -3.28
N GLU A 57 24.10 8.40 -3.16
CA GLU A 57 25.06 8.72 -4.21
C GLU A 57 24.93 7.76 -5.39
N ASP A 58 25.04 6.45 -5.15
CA ASP A 58 24.92 5.41 -6.16
C ASP A 58 23.60 5.50 -6.95
N ILE A 59 22.49 5.74 -6.24
CA ILE A 59 21.16 5.86 -6.86
C ILE A 59 21.03 7.17 -7.64
N SER A 60 21.56 8.28 -7.11
CA SER A 60 21.56 9.58 -7.79
C SER A 60 22.30 9.50 -9.13
N GLU A 61 23.47 8.85 -9.15
CA GLU A 61 24.27 8.66 -10.36
C GLU A 61 23.56 7.76 -11.38
N ARG A 62 23.04 6.61 -10.93
CA ARG A 62 22.31 5.66 -11.80
C ARG A 62 21.09 6.29 -12.45
N LEU A 63 20.31 7.05 -11.69
CA LEU A 63 19.07 7.67 -12.17
C LEU A 63 19.29 9.07 -12.78
N ARG A 64 20.52 9.58 -12.75
CA ARG A 64 20.90 10.93 -13.23
C ARG A 64 20.05 12.04 -12.61
N VAL A 65 19.85 11.96 -11.30
CA VAL A 65 19.10 12.94 -10.50
C VAL A 65 19.99 13.49 -9.37
N SER A 66 19.59 14.58 -8.73
CA SER A 66 20.26 15.05 -7.52
C SER A 66 19.89 14.18 -6.30
N ARG A 67 20.62 14.33 -5.19
CA ARG A 67 20.38 13.57 -3.95
C ARG A 67 19.03 13.90 -3.27
N GLY A 68 18.45 15.08 -3.55
CA GLY A 68 17.19 15.52 -2.95
C GLY A 68 16.02 14.57 -3.25
N PRO A 69 15.67 14.34 -4.54
CA PRO A 69 14.66 13.37 -4.94
C PRO A 69 14.89 11.95 -4.40
N VAL A 70 16.14 11.51 -4.26
CA VAL A 70 16.45 10.18 -3.70
C VAL A 70 16.11 10.11 -2.20
N ARG A 71 16.38 11.18 -1.44
CA ARG A 71 15.98 11.29 -0.03
C ARG A 71 14.47 11.28 0.13
N ASP A 72 13.77 12.02 -0.73
CA ASP A 72 12.30 12.06 -0.73
C ASP A 72 11.74 10.65 -1.03
N ALA A 73 12.33 9.95 -2.00
CA ALA A 73 11.96 8.58 -2.33
C ALA A 73 12.18 7.61 -1.15
N PHE A 74 13.30 7.72 -0.44
CA PHE A 74 13.54 6.90 0.75
C PHE A 74 12.52 7.15 1.86
N ILE A 75 12.06 8.39 2.06
CA ILE A 75 11.00 8.69 3.03
C ILE A 75 9.66 8.06 2.61
N ILE A 76 9.36 8.06 1.31
CA ILE A 76 8.14 7.42 0.78
C ILE A 76 8.21 5.91 1.01
N LEU A 77 9.31 5.27 0.62
CA LEU A 77 9.49 3.82 0.74
C LEU A 77 9.59 3.36 2.21
N GLU A 78 10.11 4.20 3.10
CA GLU A 78 10.09 3.97 4.54
C GLU A 78 8.67 3.93 5.08
N ARG A 79 7.80 4.84 4.63
CA ARG A 79 6.38 4.84 5.02
C ARG A 79 5.60 3.65 4.48
N GLU A 80 6.06 3.04 3.41
CA GLU A 80 5.49 1.82 2.83
C GLU A 80 6.09 0.55 3.43
N GLY A 81 7.09 0.67 4.31
CA GLY A 81 7.79 -0.45 4.93
C GLY A 81 8.69 -1.25 3.99
N LEU A 82 9.10 -0.67 2.85
CA LEU A 82 10.03 -1.31 1.91
C LEU A 82 11.49 -0.95 2.20
N VAL A 83 11.72 0.18 2.86
CA VAL A 83 13.04 0.68 3.22
C VAL A 83 13.08 1.01 4.70
N SER A 84 14.19 0.68 5.38
CA SER A 84 14.45 1.16 6.73
C SER A 84 15.59 2.17 6.68
N ARG A 85 15.48 3.25 7.47
CA ARG A 85 16.52 4.26 7.60
C ARG A 85 17.08 4.22 9.01
N GLU A 86 18.37 3.92 9.10
CA GLU A 86 19.10 4.01 10.37
C GLU A 86 19.84 5.36 10.41
N SER A 87 19.65 6.12 11.49
CA SER A 87 20.37 7.37 11.73
C SER A 87 21.88 7.13 11.56
N HIS A 88 22.51 7.92 10.69
CA HIS A 88 23.95 7.86 10.36
C HIS A 88 24.43 6.59 9.62
N ARG A 89 23.54 5.66 9.26
CA ARG A 89 23.89 4.43 8.54
C ARG A 89 23.26 4.30 7.15
N GLY A 90 22.41 5.25 6.78
CA GLY A 90 21.78 5.31 5.46
C GLY A 90 20.47 4.54 5.42
N ALA A 91 20.01 4.24 4.20
CA ALA A 91 18.81 3.45 3.94
C ALA A 91 19.21 2.02 3.58
N LYS A 92 18.36 1.04 3.87
CA LYS A 92 18.48 -0.34 3.38
C LYS A 92 17.12 -0.90 3.02
N VAL A 93 17.07 -1.81 2.06
CA VAL A 93 15.86 -2.58 1.76
C VAL A 93 15.50 -3.43 3.00
N VAL A 94 14.22 -3.46 3.37
CA VAL A 94 13.74 -4.25 4.52
C VAL A 94 13.89 -5.76 4.23
N GLU A 95 14.21 -6.53 5.27
CA GLU A 95 14.16 -7.99 5.26
C GLU A 95 12.91 -8.42 6.02
N LEU A 96 11.93 -8.97 5.33
CA LEU A 96 10.67 -9.38 5.96
C LEU A 96 10.81 -10.77 6.60
N SER A 97 10.59 -10.83 7.91
CA SER A 97 10.63 -12.04 8.72
C SER A 97 9.25 -12.70 8.87
N LEU A 98 9.21 -13.86 9.52
CA LEU A 98 7.97 -14.54 9.90
C LEU A 98 7.17 -13.74 10.95
N ASP A 99 7.85 -13.03 11.84
CA ASP A 99 7.18 -12.15 12.80
C ASP A 99 6.54 -10.97 12.08
N ASP A 100 7.23 -10.37 11.10
CA ASP A 100 6.67 -9.30 10.25
C ASP A 100 5.43 -9.79 9.50
N LEU A 101 5.43 -11.02 8.99
CA LEU A 101 4.26 -11.62 8.34
C LEU A 101 3.07 -11.68 9.32
N GLY A 102 3.30 -12.12 10.55
CA GLY A 102 2.28 -12.17 11.61
C GLY A 102 1.72 -10.80 11.99
N GLU A 103 2.59 -9.83 12.21
CA GLU A 103 2.20 -8.45 12.51
C GLU A 103 1.43 -7.81 11.35
N VAL A 104 1.92 -7.95 10.12
CA VAL A 104 1.27 -7.40 8.93
C VAL A 104 -0.10 -8.04 8.69
N TYR A 105 -0.23 -9.37 8.82
CA TYR A 105 -1.50 -10.03 8.55
C TYR A 105 -2.53 -9.87 9.66
N SER A 106 -2.12 -9.76 10.92
CA SER A 106 -3.03 -9.45 12.03
C SER A 106 -3.59 -8.02 11.91
N LEU A 107 -2.73 -7.06 11.55
CA LEU A 107 -3.15 -5.70 11.23
C LEU A 107 -4.05 -5.68 10.00
N ARG A 108 -3.62 -6.32 8.89
CA ARG A 108 -4.40 -6.43 7.64
C ARG A 108 -5.80 -6.94 7.91
N LEU A 109 -5.93 -8.06 8.63
CA LEU A 109 -7.23 -8.63 8.98
C LEU A 109 -8.14 -7.60 9.65
N SER A 110 -7.63 -6.91 10.66
CA SER A 110 -8.38 -5.91 11.43
C SER A 110 -8.85 -4.74 10.56
N ILE A 111 -7.99 -4.24 9.66
CA ILE A 111 -8.31 -3.09 8.81
C ILE A 111 -9.18 -3.45 7.60
N GLU A 112 -9.03 -4.65 7.04
CA GLU A 112 -9.85 -5.18 5.93
C GLU A 112 -11.30 -5.42 6.38
N GLU A 113 -11.50 -5.99 7.58
CA GLU A 113 -12.83 -6.13 8.15
C GLU A 113 -13.54 -4.79 8.33
N LEU A 114 -12.82 -3.78 8.80
CA LEU A 114 -13.36 -2.42 8.89
C LEU A 114 -13.63 -1.84 7.50
N ALA A 115 -12.76 -2.06 6.52
CA ALA A 115 -12.92 -1.59 5.16
C ALA A 115 -14.18 -2.16 4.51
N VAL A 116 -14.39 -3.47 4.60
CA VAL A 116 -15.59 -4.16 4.07
C VAL A 116 -16.87 -3.60 4.70
N ARG A 117 -16.90 -3.43 6.03
CA ARG A 117 -18.07 -2.88 6.73
C ARG A 117 -18.37 -1.45 6.30
N LEU A 118 -17.34 -0.63 6.10
CA LEU A 118 -17.49 0.75 5.67
C LEU A 118 -17.86 0.85 4.19
N ALA A 119 -17.27 0.02 3.32
CA ALA A 119 -17.62 -0.05 1.91
C ALA A 119 -19.11 -0.38 1.71
N ILE A 120 -19.65 -1.31 2.50
CA ILE A 120 -21.10 -1.61 2.51
C ILE A 120 -21.95 -0.39 2.90
N ARG A 121 -21.49 0.40 3.85
CA ARG A 121 -22.27 1.49 4.44
C ARG A 121 -22.13 2.82 3.69
N ARG A 122 -21.02 3.01 2.97
CA ARG A 122 -20.61 4.31 2.40
C ARG A 122 -20.32 4.26 0.91
N GLY A 123 -19.96 3.10 0.37
CA GLY A 123 -19.64 2.96 -1.05
C GLY A 123 -20.86 3.21 -1.91
N ASP A 124 -20.64 3.86 -3.05
CA ASP A 124 -21.65 4.08 -4.08
C ASP A 124 -21.51 3.07 -5.23
N ALA A 125 -22.36 3.20 -6.25
CA ALA A 125 -22.31 2.31 -7.41
C ALA A 125 -20.99 2.39 -8.18
N ALA A 126 -20.40 3.60 -8.29
CA ALA A 126 -19.14 3.79 -9.01
C ALA A 126 -17.97 3.15 -8.25
N ASP A 127 -17.98 3.21 -6.91
CA ASP A 127 -17.00 2.50 -6.10
C ASP A 127 -17.07 0.98 -6.32
N LEU A 128 -18.27 0.41 -6.30
CA LEU A 128 -18.46 -1.04 -6.47
C LEU A 128 -18.16 -1.50 -7.89
N ASP A 129 -18.38 -0.64 -8.90
CA ASP A 129 -17.96 -0.89 -10.28
C ASP A 129 -16.42 -0.87 -10.40
N ALA A 130 -15.73 -0.01 -9.65
CA ALA A 130 -14.27 -0.02 -9.60
C ALA A 130 -13.71 -1.29 -8.93
N VAL A 131 -14.34 -1.78 -7.85
CA VAL A 131 -13.98 -3.07 -7.24
C VAL A 131 -14.20 -4.22 -8.24
N ASP A 132 -15.33 -4.24 -8.95
CA ASP A 132 -15.62 -5.26 -9.96
C ASP A 132 -14.67 -5.22 -11.17
N ALA A 133 -14.26 -4.02 -11.58
CA ALA A 133 -13.25 -3.85 -12.62
C ALA A 133 -11.91 -4.47 -12.20
N SER A 134 -11.44 -4.21 -10.98
CA SER A 134 -10.21 -4.82 -10.45
C SER A 134 -10.28 -6.36 -10.39
N LEU A 135 -11.43 -6.90 -9.98
CA LEU A 135 -11.66 -8.35 -9.99
C LEU A 135 -11.72 -8.93 -11.41
N SER A 136 -12.28 -8.17 -12.35
CA SER A 136 -12.33 -8.55 -13.77
C SER A 136 -10.94 -8.59 -14.40
N ASP A 137 -10.05 -7.67 -14.02
CA ASP A 137 -8.66 -7.67 -14.44
C ASP A 137 -7.91 -8.89 -13.89
N LEU A 138 -8.08 -9.19 -12.59
CA LEU A 138 -7.54 -10.41 -11.97
C LEU A 138 -8.03 -11.67 -12.71
N ARG A 139 -9.34 -11.81 -12.90
CA ARG A 139 -9.97 -12.94 -13.61
C ARG A 139 -9.45 -13.09 -15.04
N SER A 140 -9.34 -11.97 -15.77
CA SER A 140 -8.85 -11.96 -17.14
C SER A 140 -7.37 -12.33 -17.19
N GLY A 141 -6.57 -11.81 -16.25
CA GLY A 141 -5.17 -12.16 -16.07
C GLY A 141 -4.95 -13.66 -15.91
N LEU A 142 -5.75 -14.34 -15.08
CA LEU A 142 -5.61 -15.79 -14.88
C LEU A 142 -5.73 -16.61 -16.17
N ARG A 143 -6.49 -16.15 -17.15
CA ARG A 143 -6.64 -16.82 -18.45
C ARG A 143 -5.40 -16.72 -19.33
N ARG A 144 -4.52 -15.74 -19.08
CA ARG A 144 -3.35 -15.40 -19.91
C ARG A 144 -2.01 -15.77 -19.26
N ARG A 145 -1.99 -16.65 -18.25
CA ARG A 145 -0.79 -17.11 -17.52
C ARG A 145 0.04 -15.94 -16.94
N LEU A 146 -0.52 -15.26 -15.93
CA LEU A 146 0.19 -14.20 -15.19
C LEU A 146 1.50 -14.70 -14.56
N THR A 147 2.47 -13.78 -14.51
CA THR A 147 3.59 -13.83 -13.57
C THR A 147 3.09 -13.67 -12.13
N GLU A 148 3.90 -14.05 -11.15
CA GLU A 148 3.52 -13.91 -9.74
C GLU A 148 3.42 -12.45 -9.31
N GLN A 149 4.29 -11.60 -9.84
CA GLN A 149 4.27 -10.16 -9.61
C GLN A 149 2.95 -9.54 -10.10
N GLU A 150 2.47 -9.95 -11.28
CA GLU A 150 1.19 -9.49 -11.81
C GLU A 150 0.00 -10.01 -10.99
N ALA A 151 0.04 -11.27 -10.56
CA ALA A 151 -1.03 -11.84 -9.74
C ALA A 151 -1.11 -11.15 -8.36
N ALA A 152 0.03 -10.94 -7.69
CA ALA A 152 0.12 -10.21 -6.42
C ALA A 152 -0.35 -8.76 -6.56
N ARG A 153 0.00 -8.10 -7.67
CA ARG A 153 -0.45 -6.73 -7.97
C ARG A 153 -1.97 -6.68 -8.07
N LEU A 154 -2.57 -7.55 -8.89
CA LEU A 154 -4.01 -7.58 -9.12
C LEU A 154 -4.79 -7.96 -7.84
N ASP A 155 -4.22 -8.81 -6.97
CA ASP A 155 -4.77 -9.10 -5.64
C ASP A 155 -4.81 -7.82 -4.78
N VAL A 156 -3.68 -7.12 -4.65
CA VAL A 156 -3.58 -5.88 -3.87
C VAL A 156 -4.48 -4.77 -4.44
N GLU A 157 -4.64 -4.67 -5.76
CA GLU A 157 -5.53 -3.70 -6.41
C GLU A 157 -7.00 -3.95 -6.07
N PHE A 158 -7.42 -5.21 -5.96
CA PHE A 158 -8.78 -5.56 -5.52
C PHE A 158 -9.05 -5.08 -4.08
N HIS A 159 -8.13 -5.36 -3.16
CA HIS A 159 -8.27 -4.89 -1.77
C HIS A 159 -8.17 -3.35 -1.69
N ASP A 160 -7.25 -2.70 -2.44
CA ASP A 160 -7.15 -1.24 -2.52
C ASP A 160 -8.47 -0.58 -2.95
N ALA A 161 -9.19 -1.19 -3.91
CA ALA A 161 -10.49 -0.70 -4.34
C ALA A 161 -11.54 -0.78 -3.21
N ILE A 162 -11.55 -1.83 -2.39
CA ILE A 162 -12.44 -1.94 -1.22
C ILE A 162 -12.10 -0.83 -0.19
N PHE A 163 -10.82 -0.60 0.09
CA PHE A 163 -10.42 0.48 1.01
C PHE A 163 -10.80 1.87 0.50
N ARG A 164 -10.79 2.10 -0.82
CA ARG A 164 -11.28 3.35 -1.42
C ARG A 164 -12.80 3.50 -1.26
N ALA A 165 -13.55 2.43 -1.55
CA ALA A 165 -15.00 2.37 -1.37
C ALA A 165 -15.45 2.62 0.09
N ALA A 166 -14.57 2.37 1.06
CA ALA A 166 -14.83 2.64 2.47
C ALA A 166 -14.91 4.13 2.83
N HIS A 167 -14.44 5.05 1.95
CA HIS A 167 -14.41 6.50 2.18
C HIS A 167 -13.90 6.88 3.58
N HIS A 168 -12.75 6.32 3.95
CA HIS A 168 -12.15 6.50 5.28
C HIS A 168 -10.63 6.73 5.18
N GLU A 169 -10.23 7.99 5.07
CA GLU A 169 -8.84 8.40 4.78
C GLU A 169 -7.80 7.83 5.74
N ARG A 170 -8.09 7.81 7.05
CA ARG A 170 -7.18 7.22 8.05
C ARG A 170 -6.97 5.72 7.85
N LEU A 171 -8.01 5.02 7.38
CA LEU A 171 -7.96 3.59 7.12
C LEU A 171 -7.18 3.32 5.84
N TYR A 172 -7.43 4.13 4.80
CA TYR A 172 -6.66 4.05 3.56
C TYR A 172 -5.17 4.38 3.78
N ALA A 173 -4.85 5.32 4.68
CA ALA A 173 -3.48 5.59 5.08
C ALA A 173 -2.82 4.38 5.75
N SER A 174 -3.52 3.69 6.67
CA SER A 174 -3.03 2.45 7.28
C SER A 174 -2.82 1.34 6.24
N TRP A 175 -3.74 1.16 5.29
CA TRP A 175 -3.58 0.20 4.20
C TRP A 175 -2.35 0.52 3.35
N ARG A 176 -2.19 1.78 2.93
CA ARG A 176 -1.03 2.20 2.13
C ARG A 176 0.31 1.94 2.82
N ALA A 177 0.35 2.00 4.15
CA ALA A 177 1.57 1.74 4.92
C ALA A 177 2.01 0.26 4.88
N ILE A 178 1.08 -0.68 4.68
CA ILE A 178 1.38 -2.12 4.72
C ILE A 178 1.15 -2.86 3.40
N ARG A 179 0.42 -2.29 2.44
CA ARG A 179 0.02 -2.98 1.20
C ARG A 179 1.20 -3.46 0.36
N MET A 180 2.34 -2.78 0.44
CA MET A 180 3.54 -3.18 -0.30
C MET A 180 4.28 -4.34 0.37
N GLN A 181 4.22 -4.45 1.70
CA GLN A 181 4.70 -5.62 2.43
C GLN A 181 3.78 -6.82 2.15
N VAL A 182 2.46 -6.60 2.11
CA VAL A 182 1.48 -7.60 1.67
C VAL A 182 1.76 -8.07 0.25
N TYR A 183 1.98 -7.15 -0.69
CA TYR A 183 2.39 -7.48 -2.05
C TYR A 183 3.63 -8.39 -2.05
N TRP A 184 4.64 -8.04 -1.26
CA TRP A 184 5.89 -8.80 -1.21
C TRP A 184 5.68 -10.23 -0.70
N PHE A 185 4.92 -10.40 0.38
CA PHE A 185 4.54 -11.73 0.88
C PHE A 185 3.68 -12.53 -0.12
N LEU A 186 2.89 -11.84 -0.96
CA LEU A 186 2.16 -12.48 -2.05
C LEU A 186 3.06 -12.87 -3.22
N CYS A 187 4.18 -12.17 -3.46
CA CYS A 187 5.18 -12.60 -4.44
C CYS A 187 5.97 -13.82 -3.97
N SER A 188 6.25 -13.95 -2.67
CA SER A 188 6.88 -15.15 -2.11
C SER A 188 5.91 -16.35 -2.05
N ARG A 189 4.59 -16.09 -2.15
CA ARG A 189 3.50 -17.05 -1.95
C ARG A 189 3.48 -18.20 -2.95
N ASN A 190 4.06 -18.13 -4.16
CA ASN A 190 4.07 -19.33 -5.02
C ASN A 190 4.85 -19.29 -6.33
N ILE A 191 5.77 -20.25 -6.49
CA ILE A 191 6.00 -20.97 -7.77
C ILE A 191 5.10 -22.23 -7.85
N ALA A 192 4.17 -22.46 -6.90
CA ALA A 192 3.29 -23.64 -6.88
C ALA A 192 1.88 -23.40 -7.45
N ASN A 193 1.56 -24.22 -8.46
CA ASN A 193 0.25 -24.72 -8.93
C ASN A 193 -0.92 -23.75 -9.16
N ALA A 194 -1.53 -23.85 -10.33
CA ALA A 194 -2.61 -22.99 -10.83
C ALA A 194 -3.90 -22.94 -9.97
N ASP A 195 -4.12 -23.89 -9.05
CA ASP A 195 -5.39 -24.09 -8.33
C ASP A 195 -5.73 -22.95 -7.34
N TRP A 196 -4.73 -22.34 -6.71
CA TRP A 196 -4.99 -21.27 -5.73
C TRP A 196 -5.50 -19.98 -6.37
N ARG A 197 -5.17 -19.75 -7.64
CA ARG A 197 -5.58 -18.57 -8.39
C ARG A 197 -7.09 -18.59 -8.63
N VAL A 198 -7.62 -19.76 -8.98
CA VAL A 198 -9.06 -20.00 -9.13
C VAL A 198 -9.79 -19.78 -7.80
N ALA A 199 -9.25 -20.31 -6.70
CA ALA A 199 -9.81 -20.11 -5.36
C ALA A 199 -9.78 -18.63 -4.93
N THR A 200 -8.74 -17.88 -5.29
CA THR A 200 -8.61 -16.45 -4.97
C THR A 200 -9.68 -15.63 -5.67
N VAL A 201 -9.89 -15.84 -6.99
CA VAL A 201 -10.97 -15.17 -7.73
C VAL A 201 -12.35 -15.55 -7.19
N GLY A 202 -12.57 -16.81 -6.81
CA GLY A 202 -13.81 -17.24 -6.18
C GLY A 202 -14.08 -16.50 -4.86
N GLY A 203 -13.08 -16.42 -3.98
CA GLY A 203 -13.19 -15.70 -2.71
C GLY A 203 -13.41 -14.19 -2.89
N HIS A 204 -12.71 -13.56 -3.83
CA HIS A 204 -12.91 -12.13 -4.14
C HIS A 204 -14.33 -11.87 -4.68
N GLN A 205 -14.85 -12.74 -5.55
CA GLN A 205 -16.22 -12.62 -6.05
C GLN A 205 -17.24 -12.73 -4.91
N GLU A 206 -17.09 -13.72 -4.03
CA GLU A 206 -17.98 -13.88 -2.87
C GLU A 206 -17.99 -12.61 -1.99
N ILE A 207 -16.82 -12.05 -1.69
CA ILE A 207 -16.70 -10.81 -0.92
C ILE A 207 -17.45 -9.66 -1.61
N LEU A 208 -17.21 -9.46 -2.91
CA LEU A 208 -17.87 -8.39 -3.68
C LEU A 208 -19.39 -8.56 -3.71
N ASP A 209 -19.88 -9.78 -3.92
CA ASP A 209 -21.32 -10.08 -3.95
C ASP A 209 -21.98 -9.78 -2.60
N LEU A 210 -21.30 -10.13 -1.50
CA LEU A 210 -21.78 -9.84 -0.14
C LEU A 210 -21.75 -8.34 0.17
N ILE A 211 -20.74 -7.61 -0.33
CA ILE A 211 -20.69 -6.14 -0.23
C ILE A 211 -21.86 -5.52 -1.00
N ARG A 212 -22.04 -5.89 -2.27
CA ARG A 212 -23.16 -5.42 -3.13
C ARG A 212 -24.52 -5.74 -2.52
N GLY A 213 -24.65 -6.91 -1.89
CA GLY A 213 -25.88 -7.34 -1.21
C GLY A 213 -26.11 -6.73 0.17
N GLY A 214 -25.22 -5.86 0.66
CA GLY A 214 -25.30 -5.23 1.97
C GLY A 214 -25.20 -6.20 3.14
N LYS A 215 -24.58 -7.37 2.95
CA LYS A 215 -24.53 -8.47 3.92
C LYS A 215 -23.34 -8.32 4.87
N GLU A 216 -23.36 -7.30 5.73
CA GLU A 216 -22.21 -6.92 6.57
C GLU A 216 -21.58 -8.09 7.35
N ARG A 217 -22.38 -8.87 8.08
CA ARG A 217 -21.86 -10.00 8.88
C ARG A 217 -21.24 -11.10 8.00
N PRO A 218 -21.94 -11.66 6.99
CA PRO A 218 -21.32 -12.57 6.04
C PRO A 218 -20.08 -12.02 5.33
N ALA A 219 -20.11 -10.77 4.87
CA ALA A 219 -18.98 -10.15 4.17
C ALA A 219 -17.73 -10.07 5.06
N THR A 220 -17.91 -9.70 6.33
CA THR A 220 -16.83 -9.66 7.32
C THR A 220 -16.26 -11.07 7.59
N ALA A 221 -17.11 -12.11 7.64
CA ALA A 221 -16.65 -13.48 7.79
C ALA A 221 -15.91 -13.98 6.54
N ALA A 222 -16.38 -13.62 5.34
CA ALA A 222 -15.76 -13.99 4.08
C ALA A 222 -14.36 -13.37 3.92
N ILE A 223 -14.20 -12.05 4.20
CA ILE A 223 -12.88 -11.41 4.15
C ILE A 223 -11.94 -11.99 5.21
N ARG A 224 -12.44 -12.26 6.42
CA ARG A 224 -11.63 -12.93 7.45
C ARG A 224 -11.11 -14.27 6.97
N PHE A 225 -11.99 -15.14 6.46
CA PHE A 225 -11.60 -16.44 5.95
C PHE A 225 -10.61 -16.33 4.79
N HIS A 226 -10.82 -15.37 3.89
CA HIS A 226 -9.93 -15.12 2.75
C HIS A 226 -8.50 -14.75 3.21
N ILE A 227 -8.37 -13.80 4.13
CA ILE A 227 -7.07 -13.33 4.64
C ILE A 227 -6.37 -14.41 5.47
N THR A 228 -7.08 -15.08 6.39
CA THR A 228 -6.48 -16.16 7.20
C THR A 228 -6.03 -17.34 6.34
N SER A 229 -6.81 -17.69 5.31
CA SER A 229 -6.42 -18.73 4.35
C SER A 229 -5.17 -18.35 3.55
N ALA A 230 -5.02 -17.07 3.18
CA ALA A 230 -3.81 -16.58 2.50
C ALA A 230 -2.59 -16.69 3.43
N TYR A 231 -2.73 -16.22 4.67
CA TYR A 231 -1.69 -16.30 5.70
C TYR A 231 -1.21 -17.74 5.96
N THR A 232 -2.14 -18.67 6.20
CA THR A 232 -1.82 -20.08 6.44
C THR A 232 -1.06 -20.71 5.26
N ARG A 233 -1.40 -20.35 4.02
CA ARG A 233 -0.68 -20.86 2.84
C ARG A 233 0.76 -20.38 2.79
N ILE A 234 1.00 -19.09 3.06
CA ILE A 234 2.35 -18.51 3.06
C ILE A 234 3.21 -19.17 4.13
N ILE A 235 2.69 -19.32 5.36
CA ILE A 235 3.42 -19.98 6.45
C ILE A 235 3.74 -21.42 6.12
N ASN A 236 2.77 -22.20 5.65
CA ASN A 236 2.99 -23.60 5.33
C ASN A 236 4.05 -23.79 4.24
N GLN A 237 4.20 -22.82 3.33
CA GLN A 237 5.25 -22.85 2.33
C GLN A 237 6.61 -22.50 2.96
N LEU A 238 6.70 -21.39 3.69
CA LEU A 238 7.94 -20.95 4.33
C LEU A 238 8.50 -22.01 5.30
N THR A 239 7.62 -22.74 6.01
CA THR A 239 8.03 -23.84 6.91
C THR A 239 8.35 -25.15 6.17
N ALA A 240 7.84 -25.37 4.96
CA ALA A 240 8.19 -26.53 4.16
C ALA A 240 9.54 -26.39 3.44
N GLU A 241 9.97 -25.16 3.16
CA GLU A 241 11.23 -24.85 2.46
C GLU A 241 12.47 -24.91 3.39
N ASP A 242 12.31 -24.78 4.71
CA ASP A 242 13.40 -24.92 5.69
C ASP A 242 13.03 -25.86 6.86
N PRO A 243 13.15 -27.20 6.66
CA PRO A 243 12.87 -28.19 7.70
C PRO A 243 13.91 -28.22 8.84
N ALA A 244 14.97 -27.40 8.78
CA ALA A 244 16.03 -27.31 9.79
C ALA A 244 16.00 -26.00 10.61
N GLY A 245 15.12 -25.06 10.27
CA GLY A 245 14.80 -23.87 11.07
C GLY A 245 14.05 -24.21 12.37
N PRO A 246 13.76 -23.23 13.25
CA PRO A 246 13.08 -23.48 14.52
C PRO A 246 11.83 -24.33 14.29
N ASP A 247 11.64 -25.36 15.12
CA ASP A 247 10.70 -26.47 14.93
C ASP A 247 9.43 -25.98 14.23
N ALA A 248 9.11 -26.51 13.04
CA ALA A 248 8.01 -25.99 12.21
C ALA A 248 6.69 -25.89 12.99
N ALA A 249 6.52 -26.69 14.05
CA ALA A 249 5.44 -26.60 15.02
C ALA A 249 5.44 -25.28 15.82
N GLU A 250 6.60 -24.80 16.26
CA GLU A 250 6.79 -23.52 16.96
C GLU A 250 6.50 -22.33 16.04
N ILE A 251 6.98 -22.36 14.79
CA ILE A 251 6.65 -21.33 13.78
C ILE A 251 5.13 -21.28 13.54
N VAL A 252 4.49 -22.43 13.36
CA VAL A 252 3.04 -22.51 13.17
C VAL A 252 2.30 -22.02 14.43
N GLN A 253 2.84 -22.24 15.62
CA GLN A 253 2.23 -21.78 16.88
C GLN A 253 2.35 -20.26 17.05
N VAL A 254 3.52 -19.67 16.80
CA VAL A 254 3.73 -18.21 16.78
C VAL A 254 2.83 -17.59 15.73
N ALA A 255 2.80 -18.15 14.53
CA ALA A 255 1.92 -17.69 13.47
C ALA A 255 0.44 -17.69 13.86
N LYS A 256 -0.03 -18.77 14.51
CA LYS A 256 -1.41 -18.85 15.00
C LYS A 256 -1.70 -17.83 16.11
N SER A 257 -0.70 -17.41 16.89
CA SER A 257 -0.90 -16.41 17.96
C SER A 257 -1.34 -15.04 17.43
N PHE A 258 -0.97 -14.71 16.19
CA PHE A 258 -1.37 -13.46 15.52
C PHE A 258 -2.80 -13.51 14.97
N LEU A 259 -3.36 -14.70 14.74
CA LEU A 259 -4.75 -14.86 14.34
C LEU A 259 -5.61 -14.94 15.60
N LEU A 260 -6.08 -13.79 16.06
CA LEU A 260 -7.04 -13.70 17.16
C LEU A 260 -8.28 -14.54 16.80
N THR A 261 -8.45 -15.67 17.48
CA THR A 261 -9.58 -16.62 17.32
C THR A 261 -10.90 -16.01 17.75
#